data_AF-A0A7C4Y924-F1
#
_entry.id   AF-A0A7C4Y924-F1
#
_cell.length_a   1.000
_cell.length_b   1.000
_cell.length_c   1.000
_cell.angle_alpha   90.00
_cell.angle_beta   90.00
_cell.angle_gamma   90.00
#
_symmetry.space_group_name_H-M   'P 1'
#
loop_
_entity.id
_entity.type
_entity.pdbx_description
1 polymer ?
#
loop_
_entity_poly.entity_id
_entity_poly.type
_entity_poly.pdbx_seq_one_letter_code
_entity_poly.pdbx_strand_id
1 'polypeptide(L)'
;MKKIKDKGASLFLTVLIMAAILAIAMGISRLSLGEIKISREFPQSFIAYYAAEAGIERGLYTDLIITTPPGTYAQSISDYLSEGISYEVSFSGTSPSRKITAEGIYKGTSRAIELTY
;
A
#
# COMPACT_ATOMS: atom_id res chain seq x y z
N MET A 1 -70.82 -2.87 -10.84
CA MET A 1 -69.47 -3.50 -10.82
C MET A 1 -68.68 -2.92 -9.65
N LYS A 2 -68.30 -3.75 -8.68
CA LYS A 2 -67.70 -3.33 -7.40
C LYS A 2 -66.18 -3.22 -7.61
N LYS A 3 -65.62 -2.00 -7.63
CA LYS A 3 -64.16 -1.80 -7.71
C LYS A 3 -63.54 -2.34 -6.42
N ILE A 4 -62.75 -3.41 -6.55
CA ILE A 4 -61.98 -3.98 -5.46
C ILE A 4 -60.91 -2.95 -5.07
N LYS A 5 -60.70 -2.78 -3.77
CA LYS A 5 -60.01 -1.65 -3.16
C LYS A 5 -58.50 -1.95 -3.15
N ASP A 6 -57.73 -1.44 -4.10
CA ASP A 6 -56.28 -1.70 -4.30
C ASP A 6 -55.34 -1.18 -3.17
N LYS A 7 -55.88 -0.70 -2.05
CA LYS A 7 -55.11 -0.04 -0.97
C LYS A 7 -54.17 -0.98 -0.20
N GLY A 8 -54.43 -2.29 -0.19
CA GLY A 8 -53.56 -3.27 0.48
C GLY A 8 -52.33 -3.63 -0.34
N ALA A 9 -52.47 -3.70 -1.67
CA ALA A 9 -51.38 -4.02 -2.59
C ALA A 9 -50.34 -2.91 -2.65
N SER A 10 -50.77 -1.64 -2.62
CA SER A 10 -49.85 -0.50 -2.57
C SER A 10 -49.02 -0.48 -1.29
N LEU A 11 -49.61 -0.82 -0.13
CA LEU A 11 -48.88 -0.89 1.14
C LEU A 11 -47.83 -2.01 1.10
N PHE A 12 -48.19 -3.19 0.61
CA PHE A 12 -47.25 -4.31 0.49
C PHE A 12 -46.06 -3.96 -0.42
N LEU A 13 -46.32 -3.32 -1.57
CA LEU A 13 -45.27 -2.87 -2.48
C LEU A 13 -44.34 -1.85 -1.82
N THR A 14 -44.86 -0.90 -1.04
CA THR A 14 -44.02 0.08 -0.33
C THR A 14 -43.12 -0.55 0.72
N VAL A 15 -43.62 -1.56 1.46
CA VAL A 15 -42.81 -2.30 2.45
C VAL A 15 -41.70 -3.08 1.76
N LEU A 16 -42.00 -3.72 0.61
CA LEU A 16 -41.01 -4.47 -0.16
C LEU A 16 -39.91 -3.55 -0.72
N ILE A 17 -40.28 -2.37 -1.22
CA ILE A 17 -39.32 -1.35 -1.68
C ILE A 17 -38.48 -0.83 -0.51
N MET A 18 -39.08 -0.54 0.64
CA MET A 18 -38.34 -0.13 1.84
C MET A 18 -37.34 -1.20 2.30
N ALA A 19 -37.74 -2.47 2.29
CA ALA A 19 -36.86 -3.59 2.64
C ALA A 19 -35.67 -3.69 1.66
N ALA A 20 -35.91 -3.51 0.36
CA ALA A 20 -34.85 -3.50 -0.64
C ALA A 20 -33.87 -2.33 -0.45
N ILE A 21 -34.38 -1.12 -0.21
CA ILE A 21 -33.54 0.06 0.06
C ILE A 21 -32.71 -0.13 1.33
N LEU A 22 -33.31 -0.70 2.39
CA LEU A 22 -32.61 -0.98 3.64
C LEU A 22 -31.47 -1.99 3.45
N ALA A 23 -31.71 -3.05 2.67
CA ALA A 23 -30.68 -4.04 2.33
C ALA A 23 -29.51 -3.40 1.58
N ILE A 24 -29.78 -2.52 0.61
CA ILE A 24 -28.75 -1.78 -0.13
C ILE A 24 -27.95 -0.87 0.81
N ALA A 25 -28.64 -0.10 1.66
CA ALA A 25 -28.00 0.81 2.61
C ALA A 25 -27.09 0.07 3.60
N MET A 26 -27.51 -1.10 4.10
CA MET A 26 -26.66 -1.95 4.94
C MET A 26 -25.46 -2.50 4.19
N GLY A 27 -25.62 -2.89 2.92
CA GLY A 27 -24.53 -3.34 2.05
C GLY A 27 -23.46 -2.25 1.88
N ILE A 28 -23.88 -1.03 1.54
CA ILE A 28 -22.97 0.12 1.38
C ILE A 28 -22.27 0.44 2.71
N SER A 29 -23.00 0.45 3.82
CA SER A 29 -22.42 0.75 5.15
C SER A 29 -21.30 -0.22 5.51
N ARG A 30 -21.46 -1.52 5.22
CA ARG A 30 -20.41 -2.52 5.46
C ARG A 30 -19.18 -2.30 4.59
N LEU A 31 -19.40 -1.96 3.31
CA LEU A 31 -18.31 -1.66 2.39
C LEU A 31 -17.50 -0.44 2.85
N SER A 32 -18.17 0.66 3.19
CA SER A 32 -17.51 1.89 3.66
C SER A 32 -16.70 1.68 4.95
N LEU A 33 -17.19 0.87 5.88
CA LEU A 33 -16.42 0.52 7.08
C LEU A 33 -15.14 -0.28 6.76
N GLY A 34 -15.19 -1.13 5.73
CA GLY A 34 -14.01 -1.83 5.22
C GLY A 34 -12.98 -0.88 4.64
N GLU A 35 -13.42 0.09 3.83
CA GLU A 35 -12.55 1.10 3.21
C GLU A 35 -11.85 1.99 4.25
N ILE A 36 -12.56 2.41 5.31
CA ILE A 36 -11.97 3.19 6.41
C ILE A 36 -10.82 2.42 7.08
N LYS A 37 -10.97 1.11 7.27
CA LYS A 37 -9.93 0.27 7.88
C LYS A 37 -8.68 0.21 7.00
N ILE A 38 -8.85 0.00 5.71
CA ILE A 38 -7.74 -0.07 4.74
C ILE A 38 -7.03 1.29 4.63
N SER A 39 -7.79 2.38 4.60
CA SER A 39 -7.28 3.76 4.53
C SER A 39 -6.36 4.13 5.70
N ARG A 40 -6.50 3.47 6.86
CA ARG A 40 -5.65 3.74 8.02
C ARG A 40 -4.24 3.13 7.90
N GLU A 41 -4.09 2.02 7.19
CA GLU A 41 -2.80 1.32 7.01
C GLU A 41 -2.06 1.80 5.75
N PHE A 42 -2.79 2.34 4.77
CA PHE A 42 -2.25 2.82 3.50
C PHE A 42 -1.15 3.90 3.65
N PRO A 43 -1.28 4.94 4.50
CA PRO A 43 -0.25 5.96 4.67
C PRO A 43 1.07 5.39 5.19
N GLN A 44 1.01 4.37 6.06
CA GLN A 44 2.21 3.76 6.62
C GLN A 44 2.98 2.99 5.55
N SER A 45 2.26 2.24 4.72
CA SER A 45 2.81 1.54 3.56
C SER A 45 3.42 2.51 2.55
N PHE A 46 2.78 3.65 2.29
CA PHE A 46 3.29 4.65 1.35
C PHE A 46 4.59 5.29 1.85
N ILE A 47 4.68 5.62 3.13
CA ILE A 47 5.90 6.17 3.74
C ILE A 47 7.04 5.15 3.73
N ALA A 48 6.77 3.89 4.07
CA ALA A 48 7.75 2.81 3.98
C ALA A 48 8.26 2.62 2.53
N TYR A 49 7.37 2.71 1.55
CA TYR A 49 7.75 2.64 0.13
C TYR A 49 8.64 3.83 -0.28
N TYR A 50 8.30 5.05 0.14
CA TYR A 50 9.13 6.23 -0.11
C TYR A 50 10.54 6.10 0.49
N ALA A 51 10.65 5.54 1.70
CA ALA A 51 11.95 5.26 2.32
C ALA A 51 12.75 4.23 1.51
N ALA A 52 12.09 3.21 0.95
CA ALA A 52 12.73 2.23 0.09
C ALA A 52 13.27 2.86 -1.20
N GLU A 53 12.52 3.77 -1.84
CA GLU A 53 12.98 4.50 -3.04
C GLU A 53 14.21 5.35 -2.73
N ALA A 54 14.17 6.13 -1.64
CA ALA A 54 15.32 6.92 -1.21
C ALA A 54 16.56 6.05 -0.92
N GLY A 55 16.35 4.89 -0.31
CA GLY A 55 17.40 3.90 -0.08
C GLY A 55 17.99 3.39 -1.38
N ILE A 56 17.15 3.02 -2.37
CA ILE A 56 17.62 2.49 -3.65
C ILE A 56 18.43 3.52 -4.43
N GLU A 57 18.00 4.80 -4.46
CA GLU A 57 18.73 5.87 -5.13
C GLU A 57 20.10 6.10 -4.49
N ARG A 58 20.15 6.18 -3.15
CA ARG A 58 21.42 6.35 -2.44
C ARG A 58 22.33 5.14 -2.57
N GLY A 59 21.76 3.93 -2.56
CA GLY A 59 22.52 2.71 -2.74
C GLY A 59 23.12 2.61 -4.15
N LEU A 60 22.35 2.95 -5.19
CA LEU A 60 22.84 3.01 -6.56
C LEU A 60 23.92 4.08 -6.73
N TYR A 61 23.72 5.27 -6.16
CA TYR A 61 24.74 6.34 -6.16
C TYR A 61 26.03 5.89 -5.49
N THR A 62 25.91 5.24 -4.32
CA THR A 62 27.08 4.77 -3.56
C THR A 62 27.84 3.71 -4.36
N ASP A 63 27.13 2.77 -4.96
CA ASP A 63 27.73 1.65 -5.68
C ASP A 63 28.44 2.08 -6.97
N LEU A 64 27.79 2.96 -7.74
CA LEU A 64 28.31 3.41 -9.03
C LEU A 64 29.38 4.51 -8.91
N ILE A 65 29.29 5.38 -7.90
CA ILE A 65 30.07 6.63 -7.84
C ILE A 65 31.03 6.67 -6.65
N ILE A 66 30.61 6.24 -5.45
CA ILE A 66 31.41 6.40 -4.23
C ILE A 66 32.43 5.27 -4.07
N THR A 67 32.09 4.02 -4.40
CA THR A 67 33.03 2.88 -4.36
C THR A 67 34.06 2.96 -5.50
N THR A 68 35.09 3.78 -5.27
CA THR A 68 36.28 3.97 -6.10
C THR A 68 37.49 3.38 -5.36
N PRO A 69 37.69 2.05 -5.42
CA PRO A 69 38.51 1.42 -6.46
C PRO A 69 37.81 0.23 -7.16
N PRO A 70 38.28 -0.17 -8.36
CA PRO A 70 37.76 -1.36 -9.05
C PRO A 70 37.77 -2.60 -8.14
N GLY A 71 36.59 -3.20 -7.92
CA GLY A 71 36.44 -4.42 -7.13
C GLY A 71 36.05 -4.23 -5.66
N THR A 72 35.85 -3.00 -5.18
CA THR A 72 35.19 -2.77 -3.88
C THR A 72 33.72 -2.46 -4.10
N TYR A 73 32.86 -3.18 -3.40
CA TYR A 73 31.41 -3.13 -3.58
C TYR A 73 30.76 -2.87 -2.23
N ALA A 74 29.78 -1.96 -2.18
CA ALA A 74 28.94 -1.84 -1.01
C ALA A 74 28.25 -3.19 -0.76
N GLN A 75 28.24 -3.64 0.49
CA GLN A 75 27.59 -4.89 0.92
C GLN A 75 26.22 -4.58 1.53
N SER A 76 26.15 -3.52 2.34
CA SER A 76 24.93 -3.02 2.96
C SER A 76 25.05 -1.53 3.24
N ILE A 77 23.94 -0.80 3.14
CA ILE A 77 23.84 0.61 3.55
C ILE A 77 22.54 0.74 4.33
N SER A 78 22.55 1.41 5.46
CA SER A 78 21.33 1.77 6.17
C SER A 78 21.43 3.19 6.68
N ASP A 79 20.29 3.87 6.71
CA ASP A 79 20.19 5.22 7.26
C ASP A 79 18.76 5.55 7.69
N TYR A 80 18.63 6.64 8.44
CA TYR A 80 17.35 7.21 8.84
C TYR A 80 17.06 8.44 7.99
N LEU A 81 15.87 8.51 7.35
CA LEU A 81 15.43 9.73 6.68
C LEU A 81 14.97 10.77 7.70
N SER A 82 14.28 10.31 8.75
CA SER A 82 13.78 11.12 9.85
C SER A 82 13.36 10.20 11.01
N GLU A 83 12.80 10.77 12.08
CA GLU A 83 12.40 10.02 13.27
C GLU A 83 11.39 8.91 12.94
N GLY A 84 11.83 7.65 13.10
CA GLY A 84 11.01 6.46 12.85
C GLY A 84 10.85 6.04 11.39
N ILE A 85 11.54 6.70 10.45
CA ILE A 85 11.61 6.34 9.03
C ILE A 85 13.05 5.97 8.70
N SER A 86 13.27 4.72 8.30
CA SER A 86 14.59 4.21 7.93
C SER A 86 14.54 3.39 6.65
N TYR A 87 15.72 3.15 6.08
CA TYR A 87 15.89 2.15 5.04
C TYR A 87 17.13 1.29 5.30
N GLU A 88 17.11 0.12 4.70
CA GLU A 88 18.23 -0.80 4.61
C GLU A 88 18.38 -1.24 3.15
N VAL A 89 19.59 -1.16 2.63
CA VAL A 89 19.94 -1.54 1.27
C VAL A 89 20.92 -2.68 1.36
N SER A 90 20.65 -3.74 0.62
CA SER A 90 21.55 -4.88 0.43
C SER A 90 21.93 -4.99 -1.04
N PHE A 91 23.17 -5.40 -1.26
CA PHE A 91 23.72 -5.62 -2.59
C PHE A 91 24.03 -7.10 -2.77
N SER A 92 23.78 -7.62 -3.96
CA SER A 92 24.10 -8.99 -4.32
C SER A 92 24.50 -9.10 -5.79
N GLY A 93 25.11 -10.22 -6.14
CA GLY A 93 25.61 -10.44 -7.49
C GLY A 93 26.91 -9.69 -7.81
N THR A 94 27.39 -9.91 -9.03
CA THR A 94 28.62 -9.32 -9.56
C THR A 94 28.33 -8.67 -10.90
N SER A 95 29.16 -7.69 -11.30
CA SER A 95 29.10 -7.14 -12.66
C SER A 95 29.14 -8.26 -13.71
N PRO A 96 28.30 -8.23 -14.77
CA PRO A 96 27.39 -7.15 -15.17
C PRO A 96 25.94 -7.32 -14.69
N SER A 97 25.66 -8.21 -13.74
CA SER A 97 24.31 -8.51 -13.24
C SER A 97 24.25 -8.26 -11.74
N ARG A 98 24.39 -6.99 -11.36
CA ARG A 98 24.38 -6.59 -9.96
C ARG A 98 22.96 -6.30 -9.54
N LYS A 99 22.62 -6.70 -8.32
CA LYS A 99 21.28 -6.55 -7.75
C LYS A 99 21.36 -5.72 -6.49
N ILE A 100 20.44 -4.76 -6.39
CA ILE A 100 20.26 -3.92 -5.23
C ILE A 100 18.82 -4.11 -4.72
N THR A 101 18.69 -4.35 -3.43
CA THR A 101 17.40 -4.48 -2.74
C THR A 101 17.36 -3.46 -1.63
N ALA A 102 16.43 -2.52 -1.70
CA ALA A 102 16.19 -1.51 -0.67
C ALA A 102 14.88 -1.81 0.05
N GLU A 103 14.94 -1.92 1.36
CA GLU A 103 13.83 -2.11 2.28
C GLU A 103 13.61 -0.83 3.09
N GLY A 104 12.46 -0.20 2.94
CA GLY A 104 12.05 0.96 3.71
C GLY A 104 11.11 0.57 4.84
N ILE A 105 11.33 1.15 6.03
CA ILE A 105 10.67 0.78 7.27
C ILE A 105 10.05 2.03 7.91
N TYR A 106 8.76 1.93 8.25
CA TYR A 106 8.06 2.96 9.01
C TYR A 106 7.01 2.34 9.93
N LYS A 107 7.12 2.61 11.24
CA LYS A 107 6.16 2.15 12.28
C LYS A 107 5.78 0.66 12.18
N GLY A 108 6.75 -0.20 11.89
CA GLY A 108 6.56 -1.65 11.75
C GLY A 108 5.99 -2.11 10.40
N THR A 109 5.68 -1.19 9.49
CA THR A 109 5.40 -1.51 8.08
C THR A 109 6.69 -1.48 7.29
N SER A 110 6.93 -2.52 6.50
CA SER A 110 8.08 -2.63 5.59
C SER A 110 7.62 -2.76 4.13
N ARG A 111 8.35 -2.10 3.23
CA ARG A 111 8.23 -2.23 1.76
C ARG A 111 9.62 -2.36 1.16
N ALA A 112 9.76 -3.28 0.22
CA ALA A 112 11.02 -3.50 -0.47
C ALA A 112 10.89 -3.21 -1.97
N ILE A 113 11.95 -2.66 -2.54
CA ILE A 113 12.12 -2.41 -3.98
C ILE A 113 13.44 -3.07 -4.39
N GLU A 114 13.42 -3.68 -5.57
CA GLU A 114 14.56 -4.38 -6.11
C GLU A 114 14.85 -3.89 -7.52
N LEU A 115 16.13 -3.69 -7.81
CA LEU A 115 16.63 -3.30 -9.11
C LEU A 115 17.82 -4.20 -9.47
N THR A 116 17.88 -4.61 -10.73
CA THR A 116 19.05 -5.29 -11.31
C THR A 116 19.61 -4.41 -12.42
N TYR A 117 20.94 -4.22 -12.43
CA TYR A 117 21.65 -3.35 -13.38
C TYR A 117 23.05 -3.87 -13.70
#